data_AF-A0A3N0Y1E4-F1
#
_entry.id   AF-A0A3N0Y1E4-F1
#
_cell.length_a   1.000
_cell.length_b   1.000
_cell.length_c   1.000
_cell.angle_alpha   90.00
_cell.angle_beta   90.00
_cell.angle_gamma   90.00
#
_symmetry.space_group_name_H-M   'P 1'
#
loop_
_entity.id
_entity.type
_entity.pdbx_description
1 polymer ?
#
loop_
_entity_poly.entity_id
_entity_poly.type
_entity_poly.pdbx_seq_one_letter_code
_entity_poly.pdbx_strand_id
1 'polypeptide(L)'
;MEDKLIVAACGHPDLYDVSSYFYRDRNKKDLAWKRISEEIGQSEDLCRKRWRSLRDTYLKERRKETEKRSGSAAESAKRWKYSAVLSFLEREYGE
;
A
#
# COMPACT_ATOMS: atom_id res chain seq x y z
N MET A 1 6.18 2.39 12.96
CA MET A 1 6.89 1.21 12.38
C MET A 1 6.29 0.87 11.03
N GLU A 2 4.96 0.84 10.93
CA GLU A 2 4.24 0.67 9.65
C GLU A 2 4.41 1.88 8.73
N ASP A 3 4.48 3.10 9.27
CA ASP A 3 4.87 4.33 8.58
C ASP A 3 6.16 4.15 7.76
N LYS A 4 7.24 3.69 8.40
CA LYS A 4 8.52 3.39 7.70
C LYS A 4 8.34 2.36 6.59
N LEU A 5 7.58 1.30 6.85
CA LEU A 5 7.28 0.28 5.84
C LEU A 5 6.58 0.85 4.61
N ILE A 6 5.62 1.74 4.82
CA ILE A 6 4.87 2.37 3.72
C ILE A 6 5.78 3.29 2.92
N VAL A 7 6.60 4.10 3.60
CA VAL A 7 7.54 5.01 2.93
C VAL A 7 8.57 4.23 2.11
N ALA A 8 9.14 3.16 2.69
CA ALA A 8 10.08 2.31 1.99
C ALA A 8 9.42 1.63 0.76
N ALA A 9 8.23 1.05 0.94
CA ALA A 9 7.47 0.44 -0.16
C ALA A 9 7.03 1.46 -1.23
N CYS A 10 6.74 2.71 -0.86
CA CYS A 10 6.43 3.80 -1.79
C CYS A 10 7.60 4.13 -2.71
N GLY A 11 8.84 3.98 -2.25
CA GLY A 11 10.04 4.15 -3.07
C GLY A 11 10.26 3.03 -4.09
N HIS A 12 9.48 1.95 -4.02
CA HIS A 12 9.62 0.75 -4.84
C HIS A 12 8.35 0.49 -5.65
N PRO A 13 8.16 1.16 -6.82
CA PRO A 13 7.02 0.90 -7.69
C PRO A 13 6.95 -0.57 -8.13
N ASP A 14 8.07 -1.29 -8.18
CA ASP A 14 8.14 -2.72 -8.47
C ASP A 14 7.25 -3.58 -7.54
N LEU A 15 6.91 -3.09 -6.34
CA LEU A 15 6.11 -3.81 -5.34
C LEU A 15 4.60 -3.59 -5.45
N TYR A 16 4.16 -2.48 -6.02
CA TYR A 16 2.76 -2.09 -6.02
C TYR A 16 2.20 -1.69 -7.37
N ASP A 17 3.06 -1.28 -8.30
CA ASP A 17 2.70 -0.79 -9.63
C ASP A 17 2.72 -1.98 -10.61
N VAL A 18 1.55 -2.50 -10.99
CA VAL A 18 1.41 -3.60 -11.95
C VAL A 18 1.71 -3.19 -13.38
N SER A 19 1.65 -1.89 -13.67
CA SER A 19 2.01 -1.29 -14.96
C SER A 19 3.52 -1.27 -15.18
N SER A 20 4.30 -1.23 -14.10
CA SER A 20 5.75 -1.27 -14.15
C SER A 20 6.22 -2.55 -14.81
N TYR A 21 7.08 -2.41 -15.82
CA TYR A 21 7.77 -3.52 -16.48
C TYR A 21 8.44 -4.45 -15.47
N PHE A 22 9.01 -3.88 -14.41
CA PHE A 22 9.71 -4.60 -13.34
C PHE A 22 8.79 -5.28 -12.32
N TYR A 23 7.48 -5.05 -12.37
CA TYR A 23 6.53 -5.77 -11.51
C TYR A 23 6.54 -7.28 -11.79
N ARG A 24 6.86 -7.68 -13.02
CA ARG A 24 6.98 -9.09 -13.39
C ARG A 24 8.32 -9.70 -12.98
N ASP A 25 9.32 -8.86 -12.68
CA ASP A 25 10.64 -9.27 -12.22
C ASP A 25 10.64 -9.68 -10.74
N ARG A 26 10.68 -10.99 -10.52
CA ARG A 26 10.78 -11.55 -9.16
C ARG A 26 12.05 -11.10 -8.44
N ASN A 27 13.17 -10.96 -9.16
CA ASN A 27 14.43 -10.48 -8.58
C ASN A 27 14.33 -9.04 -8.07
N LYS A 28 13.67 -8.14 -8.80
CA LYS A 28 13.49 -6.74 -8.37
C LYS A 28 12.62 -6.66 -7.13
N LYS A 29 11.54 -7.44 -7.08
CA LYS A 29 10.67 -7.55 -5.91
C LYS A 29 11.41 -8.08 -4.69
N ASP A 30 12.20 -9.14 -4.86
CA ASP A 30 13.02 -9.71 -3.80
C ASP A 30 14.02 -8.69 -3.25
N LEU A 31 14.76 -8.01 -4.13
CA LEU A 31 15.70 -6.96 -3.73
C LEU A 31 15.02 -5.79 -3.01
N ALA A 32 13.84 -5.38 -3.46
CA ALA A 32 13.06 -4.35 -2.80
C ALA A 32 12.62 -4.80 -1.40
N TRP A 33 12.09 -6.01 -1.26
CA TRP A 33 11.72 -6.56 0.05
C TRP A 33 12.90 -6.68 0.98
N LYS A 34 14.03 -7.15 0.48
CA LYS A 34 15.27 -7.26 1.23
C LYS A 34 15.72 -5.91 1.77
N ARG A 35 15.77 -4.88 0.92
CA ARG A 35 16.11 -3.50 1.34
C ARG A 35 15.15 -2.96 2.40
N ILE A 36 13.84 -3.12 2.19
CA ILE A 36 12.80 -2.71 3.15
C ILE A 36 12.99 -3.45 4.48
N SER A 37 13.31 -4.74 4.43
CA SER A 37 13.52 -5.57 5.62
C SER A 37 14.75 -5.10 6.42
N GLU A 38 15.84 -4.76 5.74
CA GLU A 38 17.07 -4.24 6.33
C GLU A 38 16.86 -2.84 6.92
N GLU A 39 16.16 -1.96 6.20
CA GLU A 39 15.88 -0.60 6.65
C GLU A 39 14.99 -0.54 7.91
N ILE A 40 14.02 -1.45 8.00
CA ILE A 40 13.08 -1.53 9.13
C ILE A 40 13.64 -2.40 10.26
N GLY A 41 14.66 -3.21 9.98
CA GLY A 41 15.21 -4.21 10.90
C GLY A 41 14.23 -5.34 11.19
N GLN A 42 13.42 -5.76 10.21
CA GLN A 42 12.47 -6.87 10.34
C GLN A 42 12.67 -7.89 9.23
N SER A 43 12.12 -9.10 9.39
CA SER A 43 12.15 -10.11 8.33
C SER A 43 11.26 -9.72 7.14
N GLU A 44 11.70 -10.05 5.94
CA GLU A 44 10.96 -9.81 4.69
C GLU A 44 9.54 -10.40 4.71
N ASP A 45 9.34 -11.55 5.37
CA ASP A 45 8.02 -12.18 5.53
C ASP A 45 7.06 -11.31 6.37
N LEU A 46 7.58 -10.73 7.46
CA LEU A 46 6.81 -9.81 8.30
C LEU A 46 6.50 -8.52 7.53
N CYS A 47 7.48 -7.96 6.83
CA CYS A 47 7.28 -6.78 5.98
C CYS A 47 6.19 -7.02 4.93
N ARG A 48 6.25 -8.17 4.23
CA ARG A 48 5.23 -8.59 3.25
C ARG A 48 3.85 -8.72 3.87
N LYS A 49 3.73 -9.42 5.01
CA LYS A 49 2.45 -9.58 5.72
C LYS A 49 1.88 -8.23 6.14
N ARG A 50 2.70 -7.36 6.73
CA ARG A 50 2.29 -6.01 7.17
C ARG A 50 1.85 -5.16 5.99
N TRP A 51 2.63 -5.13 4.91
CA TRP A 51 2.29 -4.40 3.69
C TRP A 51 0.95 -4.86 3.10
N ARG A 52 0.74 -6.18 3.03
CA ARG A 52 -0.51 -6.76 2.55
C ARG A 52 -1.70 -6.33 3.42
N SER A 53 -1.58 -6.40 4.74
CA SER A 53 -2.62 -5.91 5.66
C SER A 53 -2.89 -4.42 5.48
N LEU A 54 -1.85 -3.61 5.23
CA LEU A 54 -2.01 -2.18 5.03
C LEU A 54 -2.74 -1.86 3.72
N ARG A 55 -2.36 -2.50 2.62
CA ARG A 55 -3.05 -2.39 1.33
C ARG A 55 -4.51 -2.84 1.45
N ASP A 56 -4.76 -3.98 2.09
CA ASP A 56 -6.11 -4.51 2.28
C ASP A 56 -7.00 -3.53 3.06
N THR A 57 -6.48 -2.99 4.16
CA THR A 57 -7.18 -1.97 4.95
C THR A 57 -7.45 -0.71 4.13
N TYR A 58 -6.46 -0.23 3.36
CA TYR A 58 -6.63 0.93 2.48
C TYR A 58 -7.71 0.69 1.42
N LEU A 59 -7.69 -0.46 0.74
CA LEU A 59 -8.68 -0.83 -0.27
C LEU A 59 -10.09 -0.94 0.34
N LYS A 60 -10.21 -1.51 1.55
CA LYS A 60 -11.47 -1.61 2.28
C LYS A 60 -12.04 -0.24 2.65
N GLU A 61 -11.19 0.65 3.18
CA GLU A 61 -11.60 2.01 3.51
C GLU A 61 -11.95 2.81 2.25
N ARG A 62 -11.19 2.66 1.17
CA ARG A 62 -11.48 3.29 -0.12
C ARG A 62 -12.80 2.79 -0.71
N ARG A 63 -13.04 1.48 -0.70
CA ARG A 63 -14.29 0.90 -1.17
C ARG A 63 -15.49 1.46 -0.41
N LYS A 64 -15.39 1.59 0.92
CA LYS A 64 -16.43 2.27 1.72
C LYS A 64 -16.62 3.73 1.31
N GLU A 65 -15.55 4.46 1.00
CA GLU A 65 -15.63 5.86 0.54
C GLU A 65 -16.29 5.97 -0.84
N THR A 66 -15.95 5.08 -1.78
CA THR A 66 -16.56 5.00 -3.11
C THR A 66 -18.04 4.58 -3.03
N GLU A 67 -18.38 3.57 -2.24
CA GLU A 67 -19.77 3.11 -2.08
C GLU A 67 -20.64 4.17 -1.36
N LYS A 68 -20.07 4.93 -0.40
CA LYS A 68 -20.76 6.06 0.24
C LYS A 68 -21.05 7.24 -0.70
N ARG A 69 -20.36 7.39 -1.83
CA ARG A 69 -20.72 8.41 -2.85
C ARG A 69 -22.03 8.10 -3.56
N SER A 70 -22.49 6.84 -3.54
CA SER A 70 -23.68 6.41 -4.30
C SER A 70 -24.96 6.31 -3.46
N GLY A 71 -24.92 6.57 -2.15
CA GLY A 71 -26.09 6.49 -1.26
C GLY A 71 -25.90 7.32 0.00
N SER A 72 -26.86 8.22 0.23
CA SER A 72 -26.86 9.31 1.21
C SER A 72 -26.36 9.02 2.62
N ALA A 73 -25.87 10.11 3.22
CA ALA A 73 -25.81 10.46 4.64
C ALA A 73 -24.66 9.89 5.52
N ALA A 74 -24.05 10.86 6.19
CA ALA A 74 -23.50 10.81 7.54
C ALA A 74 -22.06 10.31 7.75
N GLU A 75 -21.31 11.29 8.27
CA GLU A 75 -20.34 11.22 9.36
C GLU A 75 -18.94 10.72 8.98
N SER A 76 -18.10 11.72 8.71
CA SER A 76 -16.70 11.80 9.14
C SER A 76 -16.02 10.44 9.21
N ALA A 77 -15.92 9.76 8.06
CA ALA A 77 -15.11 8.55 7.97
C ALA A 77 -13.71 8.94 8.42
N LYS A 78 -13.33 8.48 9.62
CA LYS A 78 -12.09 8.88 10.27
C LYS A 78 -10.96 8.44 9.36
N ARG A 79 -10.43 9.38 8.58
CA ARG A 79 -9.47 9.09 7.52
C ARG A 79 -8.35 8.29 8.14
N TRP A 80 -8.19 7.05 7.67
CA TRP A 80 -7.24 6.14 8.28
C TRP A 80 -5.86 6.80 8.28
N LYS A 81 -5.14 6.74 9.40
CA LYS A 81 -3.88 7.49 9.58
C LYS A 81 -2.85 7.24 8.47
N TYR A 82 -2.92 6.07 7.82
CA TYR A 82 -2.04 5.70 6.72
C TYR A 82 -2.62 5.98 5.32
N SER A 83 -3.85 6.47 5.19
CA SER A 83 -4.47 6.71 3.89
C SER A 83 -3.73 7.80 3.10
N ALA A 84 -3.20 8.82 3.77
CA ALA A 84 -2.46 9.89 3.12
C ALA A 84 -1.14 9.36 2.52
N VAL A 85 -0.42 8.53 3.28
CA VAL A 85 0.84 7.93 2.83
C VAL A 85 0.62 6.76 1.87
N LEU A 86 -0.56 6.13 1.83
CA LEU A 86 -0.93 5.09 0.86
C LEU A 86 -1.70 5.63 -0.36
N SER A 87 -1.89 6.95 -0.44
CA SER A 87 -2.60 7.60 -1.56
C SER A 87 -1.93 7.35 -2.92
N PHE A 88 -0.63 7.05 -2.95
CA PHE A 88 0.07 6.69 -4.18
C PHE A 88 -0.44 5.40 -4.82
N LEU A 89 -1.08 4.51 -4.06
CA LEU A 89 -1.73 3.30 -4.58
C LEU A 89 -3.02 3.61 -5.36
N GLU A 90 -3.53 4.83 -5.28
CA GLU A 90 -4.74 5.25 -5.98
C GLU A 90 -4.53 5.44 -7.48
N ARG A 91 -3.33 5.84 -7.90
CA ARG A 91 -3.02 6.14 -9.32
C ARG A 91 -3.20 4.97 -10.28
N GLU A 92 -3.36 3.75 -9.78
CA GLU A 92 -3.55 2.54 -10.60
C GLU A 92 -5.00 2.03 -10.63
N TYR A 93 -5.90 2.59 -9.81
CA TYR A 93 -7.31 2.19 -9.75
C TYR A 93 -8.24 3.29 -10.30
N GLY A 94 -7.76 4.01 -11.30
CA GLY A 94 -8.54 4.97 -12.09
C GLY A 94 -8.65 4.48 -13.53
N GLU A 95 -9.81 3.89 -13.83
CA GLU A 95 -10.38 3.53 -15.15
C GLU A 95 -9.74 2.40 -15.98
#